data_AF-A0ABD5PR78-F1
#
_entry.id   AF-A0ABD5PR78-F1
#
_cell.length_a   1.000
_cell.length_b   1.000
_cell.length_c   1.000
_cell.angle_alpha   90.00
_cell.angle_beta   90.00
_cell.angle_gamma   90.00
#
_symmetry.space_group_name_H-M   'P 1'
#
loop_
_entity.id
_entity.type
_entity.pdbx_description
1 polymer ?
#
loop_
_entity_poly.entity_id
_entity_poly.type
_entity_poly.pdbx_seq_one_letter_code
_entity_poly.pdbx_strand_id
1 'polypeptide(L)'
;MQLEQPSQETTWSGTVPTAVDARVLGLVVVTAALAASLNVPYGGLLLAGVAFVVLAIGGGVVHLLGERRLRRITDGLVDRWLDAGAQITDVTRSSSGMRTEWTVYTPEGEITIGGVALVPVSRLAVEWQGVGDAMDAGEAEADLDRLAESLYAEIFEIGDAPQQS
;
A
#
# COMPACT_ATOMS: atom_id res chain seq x y z
N MET A 1 -39.66 6.46 11.46
CA MET A 1 -39.02 6.15 10.17
C MET A 1 -37.58 6.60 10.29
N GLN A 2 -36.68 5.71 9.87
CA GLN A 2 -35.23 5.74 10.03
C GLN A 2 -34.65 6.88 9.19
N LEU A 3 -33.78 7.70 9.77
CA LEU A 3 -32.97 8.65 9.00
C LEU A 3 -31.78 7.87 8.48
N GLU A 4 -31.83 7.48 7.21
CA GLU A 4 -30.68 7.04 6.44
C GLU A 4 -29.66 8.18 6.42
N GLN A 5 -28.66 8.12 7.29
CA GLN A 5 -27.46 8.93 7.15
C GLN A 5 -26.69 8.36 5.95
N PRO A 6 -26.36 9.17 4.94
CA PRO A 6 -25.43 8.73 3.91
C PRO A 6 -24.08 8.50 4.59
N SER A 7 -23.58 7.27 4.50
CA SER A 7 -22.21 6.91 4.86
C SER A 7 -21.29 7.88 4.12
N GLN A 8 -20.73 8.83 4.86
CA GLN A 8 -19.76 9.76 4.31
C GLN A 8 -18.53 8.91 3.97
N GLU A 9 -18.38 8.57 2.68
CA GLU A 9 -17.16 7.95 2.17
C GLU A 9 -16.01 8.85 2.62
N THR A 10 -15.21 8.34 3.55
CA THR A 10 -14.02 8.99 4.11
C THR A 10 -13.06 9.21 2.95
N THR A 11 -13.24 10.34 2.27
CA THR A 11 -12.40 10.74 1.15
C THR A 11 -11.10 11.24 1.75
N TRP A 12 -10.20 10.27 1.90
CA TRP A 12 -8.77 10.38 2.09
C TRP A 12 -8.20 11.71 1.56
N SER A 13 -7.58 12.52 2.44
CA SER A 13 -6.88 13.77 2.07
C SER A 13 -5.36 13.75 2.36
N GLY A 14 -4.83 12.64 2.87
CA GLY A 14 -3.40 12.43 3.06
C GLY A 14 -2.65 12.25 1.73
N THR A 15 -1.36 12.52 1.69
CA THR A 15 -0.54 12.38 0.46
C THR A 15 -0.06 10.94 0.29
N VAL A 16 -0.97 9.98 0.06
CA VAL A 16 -0.56 8.65 -0.41
C VAL A 16 -0.03 8.79 -1.84
N PRO A 17 1.14 8.23 -2.17
CA PRO A 17 1.67 8.27 -3.53
C PRO A 17 0.63 7.69 -4.49
N THR A 18 0.14 8.54 -5.41
CA THR A 18 -0.77 8.08 -6.46
C THR A 18 -0.04 7.04 -7.31
N ALA A 19 -0.54 5.81 -7.31
CA ALA A 19 0.07 4.67 -7.99
C ALA A 19 0.08 4.79 -9.52
N VAL A 20 -0.33 5.94 -10.09
CA VAL A 20 -0.08 6.27 -11.49
C VAL A 20 1.34 6.81 -11.61
N ASP A 21 2.29 5.91 -11.38
CA ASP A 21 3.72 6.18 -11.41
C ASP A 21 4.13 6.61 -12.83
N ALA A 22 4.92 7.68 -12.94
CA ALA A 22 5.53 8.15 -14.18
C ALA A 22 6.31 7.04 -14.92
N ARG A 23 6.62 5.94 -14.23
CA ARG A 23 7.26 4.72 -14.74
C ARG A 23 6.32 3.80 -15.51
N VAL A 24 5.03 3.71 -15.17
CA VAL A 24 4.04 2.99 -16.00
C VAL A 24 3.83 3.77 -17.30
N LEU A 25 3.72 5.09 -17.21
CA LEU A 25 3.75 5.98 -18.38
C LEU A 25 5.06 5.80 -19.17
N GLY A 26 6.21 5.76 -18.49
CA GLY A 26 7.51 5.50 -19.10
C GLY A 26 7.59 4.15 -19.81
N LEU A 27 7.04 3.09 -19.23
CA LEU A 27 6.99 1.76 -19.83
C LEU A 27 6.10 1.75 -21.08
N VAL A 28 4.93 2.37 -21.00
CA VAL A 28 4.02 2.54 -22.15
C VAL A 28 4.72 3.33 -23.26
N VAL A 29 5.43 4.40 -22.92
CA VAL A 29 6.20 5.23 -23.87
C VAL A 29 7.36 4.44 -24.47
N VAL A 30 8.12 3.68 -23.68
CA VAL A 30 9.23 2.83 -24.17
C VAL A 30 8.70 1.74 -25.09
N THR A 31 7.58 1.11 -24.73
CA THR A 31 6.95 0.05 -25.55
C THR A 31 6.42 0.64 -26.86
N ALA A 32 5.79 1.82 -26.81
CA ALA A 32 5.34 2.55 -27.99
C ALA A 32 6.52 2.99 -28.88
N ALA A 33 7.63 3.45 -28.29
CA ALA A 33 8.85 3.83 -29.00
C ALA A 33 9.55 2.62 -29.63
N LEU A 34 9.57 1.46 -28.95
CA LEU A 34 10.06 0.20 -29.50
C LEU A 34 9.17 -0.31 -30.64
N ALA A 35 7.86 -0.24 -30.50
CA ALA A 35 6.92 -0.58 -31.57
C ALA A 35 7.08 0.35 -32.78
N ALA A 36 7.32 1.65 -32.55
CA ALA A 36 7.58 2.63 -33.59
C ALA A 36 8.96 2.47 -34.26
N SER A 37 9.99 2.04 -33.52
CA SER A 37 11.34 1.82 -34.07
C SER A 37 11.44 0.53 -34.88
N LEU A 38 10.57 -0.45 -34.61
CA LEU A 38 10.43 -1.70 -35.35
C LEU A 38 9.55 -1.51 -36.61
N ASN A 39 9.93 -0.60 -37.51
CA ASN A 39 9.39 -0.54 -38.86
C ASN A 39 9.92 -1.69 -39.72
N VAL A 40 9.67 -2.94 -39.31
CA VAL A 40 10.07 -4.16 -40.02
C VAL A 40 8.84 -4.77 -40.67
N PRO A 41 8.81 -4.88 -42.03
CA PRO A 41 7.68 -5.48 -42.72
C PRO A 41 7.59 -6.95 -42.26
N TYR A 42 6.44 -7.32 -41.67
CA TYR A 42 6.06 -8.68 -41.27
C TYR A 42 6.57 -9.25 -39.92
N GLY A 43 7.34 -8.51 -39.10
CA GLY A 43 7.88 -9.04 -37.81
C GLY A 43 7.50 -8.27 -36.53
N GLY A 44 7.14 -6.99 -36.65
CA GLY A 44 7.00 -6.10 -35.49
C GLY A 44 5.90 -6.48 -34.50
N LEU A 45 4.75 -6.97 -35.00
CA LEU A 45 3.60 -7.31 -34.14
C LEU A 45 3.86 -8.51 -33.22
N LEU A 46 4.53 -9.55 -33.73
CA LEU A 46 4.88 -10.72 -32.91
C LEU A 46 5.91 -10.37 -31.85
N LEU A 47 6.95 -9.60 -32.21
CA LEU A 47 7.96 -9.16 -31.26
C LEU A 47 7.36 -8.21 -30.20
N ALA A 48 6.48 -7.29 -30.61
CA ALA A 48 5.76 -6.41 -29.69
C ALA A 48 4.83 -7.21 -28.75
N GLY A 49 4.15 -8.24 -29.28
CA GLY A 49 3.34 -9.15 -28.47
C GLY A 49 4.17 -9.90 -27.42
N VAL A 50 5.32 -10.45 -27.81
CA VAL A 50 6.23 -11.12 -26.86
C VAL A 50 6.77 -10.14 -25.83
N ALA A 51 7.20 -8.94 -26.23
CA ALA A 51 7.67 -7.91 -25.31
C ALA A 51 6.58 -7.51 -24.31
N PHE A 52 5.35 -7.30 -24.77
CA PHE A 52 4.21 -7.01 -23.92
C PHE A 52 3.95 -8.11 -22.90
N VAL A 53 3.95 -9.39 -23.34
CA VAL A 53 3.75 -10.53 -22.44
C VAL A 53 4.85 -10.61 -21.40
N VAL A 54 6.12 -10.43 -21.79
CA VAL A 54 7.25 -10.43 -20.85
C VAL A 54 7.14 -9.31 -19.84
N LEU A 55 6.78 -8.10 -20.27
CA LEU A 55 6.58 -6.95 -19.39
C LEU A 55 5.39 -7.13 -18.46
N ALA A 56 4.27 -7.65 -18.96
CA ALA A 56 3.07 -7.92 -18.16
C ALA A 56 3.33 -8.98 -17.09
N ILE A 57 3.99 -10.08 -17.45
CA ILE A 57 4.36 -11.14 -16.49
C ILE A 57 5.38 -10.61 -15.48
N GLY A 58 6.42 -9.91 -15.94
CA GLY A 58 7.43 -9.33 -15.06
C GLY A 58 6.84 -8.33 -14.06
N GLY A 59 5.97 -7.43 -14.53
CA GLY A 59 5.24 -6.49 -13.68
C GLY A 59 4.35 -7.20 -12.66
N GLY A 60 3.61 -8.23 -13.09
CA GLY A 60 2.76 -9.03 -12.19
C GLY A 60 3.57 -9.75 -11.11
N VAL A 61 4.71 -10.36 -11.45
CA VAL A 61 5.60 -11.02 -10.48
C VAL A 61 6.10 -10.02 -9.44
N VAL A 62 6.65 -8.89 -9.89
CA VAL A 62 7.18 -7.84 -9.00
C VAL A 62 6.09 -7.27 -8.08
N HIS A 63 4.86 -7.14 -8.58
CA HIS A 63 3.73 -6.71 -7.78
C HIS A 63 3.39 -7.70 -6.66
N LEU A 64 3.30 -8.99 -7.00
CA LEU A 64 3.03 -10.05 -6.01
C LEU A 64 4.11 -10.14 -4.93
N LEU A 65 5.39 -9.90 -5.29
CA LEU A 65 6.46 -9.82 -4.29
C LEU A 65 6.26 -8.62 -3.35
N GLY A 66 5.86 -7.47 -3.87
CA GLY A 66 5.56 -6.28 -3.07
C GLY A 66 4.39 -6.50 -2.12
N GLU A 67 3.32 -7.15 -2.59
CA GLU A 67 2.14 -7.48 -1.77
C GLU A 67 2.50 -8.42 -0.64
N ARG A 68 3.28 -9.47 -0.92
CA ARG A 68 3.77 -10.40 0.12
C ARG A 68 4.64 -9.70 1.16
N ARG A 69 5.45 -8.73 0.72
CA ARG A 69 6.28 -7.94 1.63
C ARG A 69 5.44 -7.09 2.56
N LEU A 70 4.51 -6.30 2.00
CA LEU A 70 3.61 -5.47 2.80
C LEU A 70 2.80 -6.30 3.77
N ARG A 71 2.27 -7.43 3.32
CA ARG A 71 1.55 -8.37 4.19
C ARG A 71 2.40 -8.82 5.38
N ARG A 72 3.66 -9.20 5.15
CA ARG A 72 4.56 -9.64 6.22
C ARG A 72 4.82 -8.53 7.24
N ILE A 73 5.01 -7.30 6.76
CA ILE A 73 5.21 -6.13 7.62
C ILE A 73 3.95 -5.88 8.44
N THR A 74 2.78 -5.85 7.81
CA THR A 74 1.49 -5.65 8.49
C THR A 74 1.24 -6.74 9.53
N ASP A 75 1.37 -8.02 9.16
CA ASP A 75 1.19 -9.14 10.08
C ASP A 75 2.16 -9.00 11.28
N GLY A 76 3.42 -8.65 11.01
CA GLY A 76 4.42 -8.45 12.06
C GLY A 76 4.22 -7.22 12.95
N LEU A 77 3.60 -6.14 12.45
CA LEU A 77 3.18 -4.99 13.26
C LEU A 77 2.04 -5.39 14.19
N VAL A 78 1.00 -6.02 13.63
CA VAL A 78 -0.19 -6.47 14.37
C VAL A 78 0.19 -7.45 15.48
N ASP A 79 1.04 -8.43 15.18
CA ASP A 79 1.51 -9.41 16.17
C ASP A 79 2.22 -8.72 17.35
N ARG A 80 3.11 -7.75 17.08
CA ARG A 80 3.83 -7.01 18.13
C ARG A 80 2.93 -6.12 18.95
N TRP A 81 1.93 -5.50 18.33
CA TRP A 81 0.96 -4.69 19.05
C TRP A 81 0.09 -5.57 19.96
N LEU A 82 -0.33 -6.75 19.50
CA LEU A 82 -1.03 -7.72 20.34
C LEU A 82 -0.16 -8.17 21.52
N ASP A 83 1.11 -8.46 21.29
CA ASP A 83 2.07 -8.84 22.35
C ASP A 83 2.29 -7.70 23.36
N ALA A 84 2.24 -6.44 22.91
CA ALA A 84 2.35 -5.25 23.76
C ALA A 84 1.05 -4.93 24.53
N GLY A 85 -0.07 -5.54 24.16
CA GLY A 85 -1.37 -5.40 24.85
C GLY A 85 -2.44 -4.62 24.08
N ALA A 86 -2.24 -4.33 22.80
CA ALA A 86 -3.25 -3.68 21.96
C ALA A 86 -4.51 -4.55 21.86
N GLN A 87 -5.68 -3.89 21.91
CA GLN A 87 -6.95 -4.54 21.65
C GLN A 87 -7.31 -4.38 20.17
N ILE A 88 -7.18 -5.47 19.41
CA ILE A 88 -7.55 -5.52 17.99
C ILE A 88 -8.78 -6.42 17.86
N THR A 89 -9.85 -5.86 17.29
CA THR A 89 -11.14 -6.54 17.12
C THR A 89 -11.17 -7.33 15.83
N ASP A 90 -10.63 -6.75 14.75
CA ASP A 90 -10.59 -7.38 13.43
C ASP A 90 -9.49 -6.74 12.57
N VAL A 91 -9.08 -7.44 11.51
CA VAL A 91 -8.19 -6.91 10.46
C VAL A 91 -8.78 -7.27 9.11
N THR A 92 -9.28 -6.28 8.39
CA THR A 92 -9.80 -6.47 7.03
C THR A 92 -8.76 -6.05 6.01
N ARG A 93 -8.78 -6.70 4.85
CA ARG A 93 -7.92 -6.35 3.72
C ARG A 93 -8.77 -5.79 2.59
N SER A 94 -8.32 -4.69 2.01
CA SER A 94 -8.86 -4.13 0.77
C SER A 94 -7.75 -4.03 -0.29
N SER A 95 -8.14 -4.09 -1.56
CA SER A 95 -7.21 -3.89 -2.68
C SER A 95 -7.91 -3.15 -3.81
N SER A 96 -7.30 -2.06 -4.28
CA SER A 96 -7.81 -1.24 -5.38
C SER A 96 -6.67 -0.92 -6.35
N GLY A 97 -6.68 -1.54 -7.53
CA GLY A 97 -5.57 -1.43 -8.48
C GLY A 97 -4.27 -1.98 -7.91
N MET A 98 -3.22 -1.14 -7.83
CA MET A 98 -1.94 -1.52 -7.21
C MET A 98 -1.86 -1.20 -5.71
N ARG A 99 -2.91 -0.60 -5.15
CA ARG A 99 -3.01 -0.25 -3.73
C ARG A 99 -3.50 -1.48 -2.96
N THR A 100 -2.75 -1.87 -1.94
CA THR A 100 -3.19 -2.87 -0.96
C THR A 100 -3.23 -2.21 0.40
N GLU A 101 -4.32 -2.43 1.12
CA GLU A 101 -4.54 -1.86 2.45
C GLU A 101 -5.07 -2.91 3.40
N TRP A 102 -4.72 -2.72 4.66
CA TRP A 102 -5.24 -3.45 5.79
C TRP A 102 -5.82 -2.44 6.76
N THR A 103 -7.08 -2.61 7.11
CA THR A 103 -7.74 -1.82 8.14
C THR A 103 -7.79 -2.66 9.41
N VAL A 104 -7.06 -2.20 10.43
CA VAL A 104 -7.02 -2.78 11.76
C VAL A 104 -8.06 -2.05 12.62
N TYR A 105 -9.03 -2.78 13.13
CA TYR A 105 -10.11 -2.23 13.94
C TYR A 105 -9.76 -2.36 15.42
N THR A 106 -9.75 -1.23 16.13
CA THR A 106 -9.54 -1.15 17.57
C THR A 106 -10.77 -0.52 18.23
N PRO A 107 -10.94 -0.65 19.56
CA PRO A 107 -12.02 0.03 20.28
C PRO A 107 -11.97 1.57 20.17
N GLU A 108 -10.79 2.13 19.92
CA GLU A 108 -10.55 3.58 19.84
C GLU A 108 -10.69 4.12 18.41
N GLY A 109 -10.67 3.26 17.39
CA GLY A 109 -10.83 3.67 16.01
C GLY A 109 -10.24 2.69 15.00
N GLU A 110 -10.08 3.16 13.78
CA GLU A 110 -9.52 2.39 12.67
C GLU A 110 -8.08 2.85 12.40
N ILE A 111 -7.17 1.88 12.23
CA ILE A 111 -5.80 2.11 11.78
C ILE A 111 -5.69 1.54 10.37
N THR A 112 -5.31 2.37 9.40
CA THR A 112 -5.13 1.93 8.02
C THR A 112 -3.66 1.75 7.72
N ILE A 113 -3.26 0.52 7.43
CA ILE A 113 -1.90 0.17 6.99
C ILE A 113 -1.98 -0.11 5.48
N GLY A 114 -1.51 0.82 4.68
CA GLY A 114 -1.54 0.75 3.23
C GLY A 114 -0.14 0.77 2.61
N GLY A 115 -0.09 0.72 1.28
CA GLY A 115 1.18 0.86 0.59
C GLY A 115 1.15 0.62 -0.91
N VAL A 116 2.30 0.88 -1.52
CA VAL A 116 2.57 0.54 -2.93
C VAL A 116 3.29 -0.81 -2.96
N ALA A 117 2.61 -1.82 -3.50
CA ALA A 117 3.14 -3.17 -3.64
C ALA A 117 3.98 -3.32 -4.92
N LEU A 118 5.14 -2.67 -5.03
CA LEU A 118 6.01 -2.79 -6.21
C LEU A 118 7.50 -2.84 -5.83
N VAL A 119 8.14 -4.00 -5.96
CA VAL A 119 9.58 -4.15 -5.67
C VAL A 119 10.46 -3.51 -6.77
N PRO A 120 11.60 -2.87 -6.45
CA PRO A 120 12.15 -2.63 -5.12
C PRO A 120 11.63 -1.35 -4.45
N VAL A 121 10.73 -0.60 -5.10
CA VAL A 121 10.21 0.69 -4.61
C VAL A 121 8.94 0.56 -3.77
N SER A 122 8.82 -0.55 -3.04
CA SER A 122 7.66 -0.84 -2.22
C SER A 122 7.59 0.16 -1.08
N ARG A 123 6.44 0.77 -0.83
CA ARG A 123 6.24 1.73 0.27
C ARG A 123 5.19 1.25 1.23
N LEU A 124 5.43 1.48 2.52
CA LEU A 124 4.47 1.33 3.61
C LEU A 124 3.90 2.70 3.94
N ALA A 125 2.61 2.78 4.19
CA ALA A 125 1.94 3.94 4.76
C ALA A 125 1.09 3.47 5.94
N VAL A 126 1.12 4.19 7.06
CA VAL A 126 0.28 3.94 8.22
C VAL A 126 -0.48 5.21 8.52
N GLU A 127 -1.80 5.13 8.63
CA GLU A 127 -2.68 6.24 8.98
C GLU A 127 -3.52 5.89 10.20
N TRP A 128 -3.61 6.87 11.10
CA TRP A 128 -4.51 6.83 12.25
C TRP A 128 -5.03 8.24 12.54
N GLN A 129 -6.35 8.37 12.77
CA GLN A 129 -7.05 9.65 13.01
C GLN A 129 -6.77 10.76 11.97
N GLY A 130 -6.52 10.40 10.71
CA GLY A 130 -6.22 11.36 9.64
C GLY A 130 -4.77 11.87 9.63
N VAL A 131 -3.91 11.37 10.51
CA VAL A 131 -2.46 11.57 10.49
C VAL A 131 -1.84 10.33 9.88
N GLY A 132 -1.09 10.51 8.79
CA GLY A 132 -0.44 9.41 8.09
C GLY A 132 1.04 9.65 7.90
N ASP A 133 1.84 8.61 8.11
CA ASP A 133 3.26 8.56 7.78
C ASP A 133 3.52 7.50 6.70
N ALA A 134 4.55 7.71 5.87
CA ALA A 134 4.91 6.81 4.79
C ALA A 134 6.43 6.65 4.67
N MET A 135 6.86 5.40 4.53
CA MET A 135 8.27 5.03 4.46
C MET A 135 8.54 3.93 3.42
N ASP A 136 9.81 3.67 3.15
CA ASP A 136 10.21 2.53 2.32
C ASP A 136 9.87 1.23 3.05
N ALA A 137 9.25 0.28 2.36
CA ALA A 137 8.86 -0.97 2.98
C ALA A 137 10.07 -1.84 3.35
N GLY A 138 11.23 -1.62 2.74
CA GLY A 138 12.46 -2.30 3.14
C GLY A 138 13.12 -1.72 4.37
N GLU A 139 13.00 -0.42 4.58
CA GLU A 139 13.36 0.21 5.85
C GLU A 139 12.42 -0.27 6.96
N ALA A 140 11.10 -0.26 6.71
CA ALA A 140 10.11 -0.77 7.65
C ALA A 140 10.32 -2.24 8.02
N GLU A 141 10.68 -3.11 7.07
CA GLU A 141 10.98 -4.52 7.34
C GLU A 141 12.28 -4.68 8.16
N ALA A 142 13.29 -3.85 7.92
CA ALA A 142 14.57 -3.92 8.63
C ALA A 142 14.47 -3.45 10.08
N ASP A 143 13.60 -2.47 10.35
CA ASP A 143 13.43 -1.84 11.66
C ASP A 143 12.05 -2.11 12.28
N LEU A 144 11.43 -3.24 11.92
CA LEU A 144 10.05 -3.58 12.27
C LEU A 144 9.76 -3.52 13.78
N ASP A 145 10.69 -3.97 14.62
CA ASP A 145 10.52 -3.93 16.08
C ASP A 145 10.40 -2.49 16.59
N ARG A 146 11.30 -1.61 16.16
CA ARG A 146 11.33 -0.20 16.56
C ARG A 146 10.11 0.55 16.00
N LEU A 147 9.75 0.25 14.76
CA LEU A 147 8.57 0.81 14.11
C LEU A 147 7.29 0.43 14.87
N ALA A 148 7.16 -0.85 15.24
CA ALA A 148 6.01 -1.32 16.01
C ALA A 148 5.93 -0.61 17.37
N GLU A 149 7.06 -0.48 18.08
CA GLU A 149 7.13 0.22 19.37
C GLU A 149 6.75 1.70 19.24
N SER A 150 7.31 2.42 18.26
CA SER A 150 7.00 3.84 18.08
C SER A 150 5.54 4.08 17.71
N LEU A 151 5.01 3.27 16.78
CA LEU A 151 3.60 3.37 16.38
C LEU A 151 2.68 2.95 17.51
N TYR A 152 3.06 1.98 18.33
CA TYR A 152 2.26 1.57 19.47
C TYR A 152 2.11 2.71 20.47
N ALA A 153 3.22 3.35 20.84
CA ALA A 153 3.21 4.49 21.75
C ALA A 153 2.36 5.65 21.19
N GLU A 154 2.47 5.93 19.89
CA GLU A 154 1.69 7.00 19.25
C GLU A 154 0.18 6.70 19.21
N ILE A 155 -0.18 5.50 18.77
CA ILE A 155 -1.57 5.12 18.49
C ILE A 155 -2.32 4.75 19.77
N PHE A 156 -1.72 3.92 20.63
CA PHE A 156 -2.40 3.31 21.78
C PHE A 156 -2.06 3.98 23.12
N GLU A 157 -0.91 4.66 23.27
CA GLU A 157 -0.57 5.33 24.54
C GLU A 157 -0.89 6.83 24.52
N ILE A 158 -0.64 7.53 23.42
CA ILE A 158 -0.86 8.98 23.31
C ILE A 158 -2.31 9.30 22.91
N GLY A 159 -2.96 8.44 22.12
CA GLY A 159 -4.37 8.58 21.73
C GLY A 159 -5.39 8.56 22.88
N ASP A 160 -4.98 8.06 24.04
CA ASP A 160 -5.77 8.03 25.28
C ASP A 160 -5.82 9.36 26.03
N ALA A 161 -5.04 10.38 25.62
CA ALA A 161 -5.12 11.70 26.23
C ALA A 161 -6.38 12.43 25.71
N PRO A 162 -7.43 12.65 26.53
CA PRO A 162 -8.57 13.43 26.08
C PRO A 162 -8.07 14.84 25.74
N GLN A 163 -8.28 15.27 24.50
CA GLN A 163 -8.21 16.67 24.12
C GLN A 163 -9.25 17.43 24.95
N GLN A 164 -8.83 17.92 26.11
CA GLN A 164 -9.59 18.83 26.94
C GLN A 164 -9.87 20.08 26.11
N SER A 165 -11.12 20.17 25.65
CA SER A 165 -11.75 21.41 25.20
C SER A 165 -12.56 21.99 26.35
#